data_AF-A0A349HUX7-F1
#
_entry.id   AF-A0A349HUX7-F1
#
_cell.length_a   1.000
_cell.length_b   1.000
_cell.length_c   1.000
_cell.angle_alpha   90.00
_cell.angle_beta   90.00
_cell.angle_gamma   90.00
#
_symmetry.space_group_name_H-M   'P 1'
#
loop_
_entity.id
_entity.type
_entity.pdbx_description
1 polymer ?
#
loop_
_entity_poly.entity_id
_entity_poly.type
_entity_poly.pdbx_seq_one_letter_code
_entity_poly.pdbx_strand_id
1 'polypeptide(L)'
;MKLQEKLKEYENQYLFLRWATGGEYGKLMYVGEDFVEFNIIDVDTMSYRETALIYAPLILEVSIGGADVARILAEVSSKMS
;
A
#
# COMPACT_ATOMS: atom_id res chain seq x y z
N MET A 1 -1.64 -4.49 20.46
CA MET A 1 -2.22 -4.52 19.10
C MET A 1 -1.09 -4.87 18.16
N LYS A 2 -1.24 -5.94 17.37
CA LYS A 2 -0.24 -6.33 16.36
C LYS A 2 -0.36 -5.41 15.15
N LEU A 3 0.74 -5.16 14.44
CA LEU A 3 0.73 -4.32 13.24
C LEU A 3 -0.28 -4.81 12.20
N GLN A 4 -0.36 -6.14 12.00
CA GLN A 4 -1.30 -6.77 11.06
C GLN A 4 -2.77 -6.48 11.43
N GLU A 5 -3.12 -6.55 12.72
CA GLU A 5 -4.48 -6.23 13.19
C GLU A 5 -4.85 -4.79 12.85
N LYS A 6 -3.89 -3.86 12.97
CA LYS A 6 -4.10 -2.46 12.60
C LYS A 6 -4.22 -2.29 11.09
N LEU A 7 -3.34 -2.94 10.33
CA LEU A 7 -3.31 -2.89 8.87
C LEU A 7 -4.63 -3.36 8.26
N LYS A 8 -5.33 -4.30 8.91
CA LYS A 8 -6.63 -4.79 8.47
C LYS A 8 -7.68 -3.68 8.32
N GLU A 9 -7.61 -2.63 9.15
CA GLU A 9 -8.51 -1.47 9.05
C GLU A 9 -8.28 -0.63 7.77
N TYR A 10 -7.14 -0.81 7.10
CA TYR A 10 -6.73 -0.03 5.94
C TYR A 10 -6.77 -0.83 4.63
N GLU A 11 -7.42 -2.00 4.61
CA GLU A 11 -7.69 -2.71 3.36
C GLU A 11 -8.43 -1.81 2.36
N ASN A 12 -8.06 -1.96 1.10
CA ASN A 12 -8.47 -1.14 -0.04
C ASN A 12 -8.04 0.34 0.01
N GLN A 13 -7.17 0.74 0.93
CA GLN A 13 -6.63 2.10 0.96
C GLN A 13 -5.27 2.20 0.29
N TYR A 14 -4.96 3.39 -0.24
CA TYR A 14 -3.62 3.72 -0.69
C TYR A 14 -2.75 4.14 0.49
N LEU A 15 -1.54 3.61 0.54
CA LEU A 15 -0.58 3.89 1.59
C LEU A 15 0.84 3.71 1.06
N PHE A 16 1.80 4.19 1.85
CA PHE A 16 3.20 3.81 1.68
C PHE A 16 3.52 2.63 2.59
N LEU A 17 4.14 1.59 2.03
CA LEU A 17 4.58 0.42 2.78
C LEU A 17 6.09 0.25 2.59
N ARG A 18 6.83 0.07 3.69
CA ARG A 18 8.25 -0.27 3.68
C ARG A 18 8.48 -1.64 4.30
N TRP A 19 9.22 -2.49 3.61
CA TRP A 19 9.62 -3.81 4.07
C TRP A 19 11.12 -4.02 3.85
N ALA A 20 11.65 -5.17 4.27
CA ALA A 20 13.08 -5.43 4.32
C ALA A 20 13.86 -5.19 2.99
N THR A 21 13.21 -5.36 1.84
CA THR A 21 13.86 -5.28 0.52
C THR A 21 13.45 -4.06 -0.31
N GLY A 22 12.52 -3.23 0.18
CA GLY A 22 12.01 -2.09 -0.58
C GLY A 22 10.94 -1.30 0.16
N GLY A 23 10.47 -0.23 -0.48
CA GLY A 23 9.32 0.52 0.02
C GLY A 23 8.67 1.29 -1.11
N GLU A 24 7.36 1.16 -1.22
CA GLU A 24 6.61 1.59 -2.38
C GLU A 24 5.26 2.17 -1.97
N TYR A 25 4.71 3.02 -2.84
CA TYR A 25 3.31 3.44 -2.74
C TYR A 25 2.43 2.43 -3.46
N GLY A 26 1.22 2.25 -2.97
CA GLY A 26 0.32 1.27 -3.53
C GLY A 26 -0.96 1.13 -2.75
N LYS A 27 -1.83 0.25 -3.24
CA LYS A 27 -3.10 -0.09 -2.62
C LYS A 27 -2.94 -1.38 -1.82
N LEU A 28 -3.27 -1.32 -0.54
CA LEU A 28 -3.34 -2.50 0.31
C LEU A 28 -4.58 -3.31 -0.05
N MET A 29 -4.40 -4.49 -0.65
CA MET A 29 -5.51 -5.29 -1.16
C MET A 29 -6.03 -6.25 -0.11
N TYR A 30 -5.12 -6.90 0.62
CA TYR A 30 -5.45 -7.91 1.62
C TYR A 30 -4.45 -7.94 2.75
N VAL A 31 -4.94 -8.15 3.97
CA VAL A 31 -4.14 -8.40 5.16
C VAL A 31 -4.56 -9.75 5.74
N GLY A 32 -3.66 -10.72 5.58
CA GLY A 32 -3.77 -12.05 6.17
C GLY A 32 -2.97 -12.17 7.47
N GLU A 33 -2.93 -13.39 8.00
CA GLU A 33 -2.17 -13.70 9.22
C GLU A 33 -0.66 -13.70 8.93
N ASP A 34 -0.25 -14.29 7.81
CA ASP A 34 1.16 -14.45 7.43
C ASP A 34 1.66 -13.39 6.45
N PHE A 35 0.82 -12.92 5.53
CA PHE A 35 1.22 -12.02 4.45
C PHE A 35 0.20 -10.91 4.20
N VAL A 36 0.67 -9.85 3.55
CA VAL A 36 -0.17 -8.80 2.98
C VAL A 36 -0.04 -8.80 1.45
N GLU A 37 -1.15 -8.54 0.77
CA GLU A 37 -1.18 -8.33 -0.68
C GLU A 37 -1.20 -6.82 -0.95
N PHE A 38 -0.23 -6.34 -1.72
CA PHE A 38 -0.02 -4.93 -1.97
C PHE A 38 0.16 -4.66 -3.46
N ASN A 39 -0.75 -3.90 -4.05
CA ASN A 39 -0.68 -3.51 -5.45
C ASN A 39 0.13 -2.22 -5.57
N ILE A 40 1.35 -2.35 -6.09
CA ILE A 40 2.29 -1.24 -6.23
C ILE A 40 1.86 -0.35 -7.40
N ILE A 41 1.82 0.96 -7.15
CA ILE A 41 1.52 1.97 -8.16
C ILE A 41 2.79 2.68 -8.58
N ASP A 42 2.98 2.80 -9.89
CA ASP A 42 4.01 3.65 -10.46
C ASP A 42 3.59 5.12 -10.28
N VAL A 43 4.36 5.89 -9.50
CA VAL A 43 4.02 7.26 -9.09
C VAL A 43 4.23 8.31 -10.19
N ASP A 44 4.75 7.92 -11.35
CA ASP A 44 4.91 8.80 -12.51
C ASP A 44 3.76 8.60 -13.50
N THR A 45 3.27 7.36 -13.65
CA THR A 45 2.20 7.01 -14.60
C THR A 45 0.82 6.83 -13.94
N MET A 46 0.77 6.61 -12.63
CA MET A 46 -0.37 6.13 -11.85
C MET A 46 -1.00 4.83 -12.37
N SER A 47 -0.17 3.98 -12.98
CA SER A 47 -0.57 2.63 -13.38
C SER A 47 -0.09 1.60 -12.35
N TYR A 48 -0.85 0.51 -12.18
CA TYR A 48 -0.41 -0.60 -11.34
C TYR A 48 0.74 -1.33 -12.04
N ARG A 49 1.86 -1.46 -11.34
CA ARG A 49 3.08 -2.08 -11.86
C ARG A 49 3.12 -3.57 -11.55
N GLU A 50 2.88 -3.92 -10.28
CA GLU A 50 3.03 -5.28 -9.78
C GLU A 50 2.20 -5.50 -8.52
N THR A 51 1.92 -6.77 -8.20
CA THR A 51 1.31 -7.19 -6.94
C THR A 51 2.37 -7.87 -6.09
N ALA A 52 2.68 -7.29 -4.94
CA ALA A 52 3.63 -7.83 -3.98
C ALA A 52 2.90 -8.61 -2.88
N LEU A 53 3.38 -9.83 -2.62
CA LEU A 53 3.03 -10.62 -1.44
C LEU A 53 4.15 -10.48 -0.42
N ILE A 54 3.87 -9.78 0.67
CA ILE A 54 4.89 -9.38 1.65
C ILE A 54 4.63 -10.15 2.94
N TYR A 55 5.63 -10.94 3.36
CA TYR A 55 5.59 -11.62 4.66
C TYR A 55 5.48 -10.55 5.76
N ALA A 56 4.41 -10.59 6.53
CA ALA A 56 4.03 -9.49 7.42
C ALA A 56 5.10 -9.13 8.47
N PRO A 57 5.88 -10.07 9.03
CA PRO A 57 7.01 -9.74 9.90
C PRO A 57 8.16 -8.96 9.25
N LEU A 58 8.21 -8.87 7.91
CA LEU A 58 9.21 -8.06 7.20
C LEU A 58 8.78 -6.61 7.01
N ILE A 59 7.55 -6.25 7.39
CA ILE A 59 7.07 -4.86 7.30
C ILE A 59 7.75 -4.03 8.40
N LEU A 60 8.41 -2.97 7.98
CA LEU A 60 9.18 -2.07 8.84
C LEU A 60 8.42 -0.80 9.15
N GLU A 61 7.68 -0.27 8.17
CA GLU A 61 6.95 0.99 8.31
C GLU A 61 5.71 1.00 7.41
N VAL A 62 4.67 1.67 7.90
CA VAL A 62 3.44 1.94 7.16
C VAL A 62 3.14 3.43 7.36
N SER A 63 3.07 4.19 6.28
CA SER A 63 2.66 5.59 6.34
C SER A 63 1.28 5.73 5.68
N ILE A 64 0.32 6.15 6.49
CA ILE A 64 -1.09 6.26 6.12
C ILE A 64 -1.39 7.75 5.91
N GLY A 65 -1.78 8.12 4.70
CA GLY A 65 -1.97 9.51 4.31
C GLY A 65 -0.66 10.25 4.00
N GLY A 66 -0.67 11.57 4.18
CA GLY A 66 0.41 12.45 3.72
C GLY A 66 0.17 13.01 2.33
N ALA A 67 0.97 14.01 1.94
CA ALA A 67 0.78 14.75 0.70
C ALA A 67 0.88 13.83 -0.54
N ASP A 68 1.81 12.87 -0.52
CA ASP A 68 2.00 11.94 -1.65
C ASP A 68 0.84 10.98 -1.82
N VAL A 69 0.35 10.38 -0.73
CA VAL A 69 -0.82 9.47 -0.77
C VAL A 69 -2.06 10.24 -1.23
N ALA A 70 -2.26 11.46 -0.74
CA ALA A 70 -3.37 12.31 -1.17
C ALA A 70 -3.29 12.66 -2.67
N ARG A 71 -2.08 12.95 -3.18
CA ARG A 71 -1.84 13.20 -4.60
C ARG A 71 -2.17 11.96 -5.45
N ILE A 72 -1.67 10.78 -5.07
CA ILE A 72 -1.93 9.52 -5.76
C ILE A 72 -3.45 9.25 -5.81
N LEU A 73 -4.13 9.38 -4.67
CA LEU A 73 -5.59 9.23 -4.59
C LEU A 73 -6.32 10.16 -5.56
N ALA A 74 -5.96 11.44 -5.58
CA ALA A 74 -6.59 12.43 -6.45
C ALA A 74 -6.38 12.08 -7.93
N GLU A 75 -5.16 11.69 -8.31
CA GLU A 75 -4.82 11.40 -9.70
C GLU A 75 -5.42 10.08 -10.20
N VAL A 76 -5.41 9.02 -9.38
CA VAL A 76 -6.10 7.78 -9.77
C VAL A 76 -7.60 8.01 -9.90
N SER A 77 -8.20 8.78 -8.99
CA SER A 77 -9.64 9.06 -9.03
C SER A 77 -10.03 9.88 -10.26
N SER A 78 -9.19 10.80 -10.72
CA SER A 78 -9.47 11.60 -11.92
C SER A 78 -9.49 10.77 -13.21
N LYS A 79 -8.79 9.64 -13.24
CA LYS A 79 -8.73 8.70 -14.38
C LYS A 79 -9.91 7.72 -14.42
N MET A 80 -10.79 7.72 -13.42
CA MET A 80 -11.97 6.84 -13.37
C MET A 80 -13.25 7.48 -13.98
N SER A 81 -13.15 8.69 -14.53
CA SER A 81 -14.24 9.40 -15.22
C SER A 81 -14.31 9.10 -16.72
#